data_AF-A0A4R8G255-F1
#
_entry.id   AF-A0A4R8G255-F1
#
_cell.length_a   1.000
_cell.length_b   1.000
_cell.length_c   1.000
_cell.angle_alpha   90.00
_cell.angle_beta   90.00
_cell.angle_gamma   90.00
#
_symmetry.space_group_name_H-M   'P 1'
#
loop_
_entity.id
_entity.type
_entity.pdbx_description
1 polymer ?
#
loop_
_entity_poly.entity_id
_entity_poly.type
_entity_poly.pdbx_seq_one_letter_code
_entity_poly.pdbx_strand_id
1 'polypeptide(L)'
;MIRYYISSAELSAKKLAEAARQHWFVENKLHWSLDVALREVACKIHRGQAAENLARVRHIALNYLKGETRFKGGIRRKQKKAALDETYLADILAV
;
A
#
# COMPACT_ATOMS: atom_id res chain seq x y z
N MET A 1 -11.08 -17.78 -20.23
CA MET A 1 -9.66 -17.88 -19.89
C MET A 1 -9.49 -18.87 -18.74
N ILE A 2 -8.73 -19.93 -18.93
CA ILE A 2 -8.45 -20.94 -17.90
C ILE A 2 -7.20 -20.49 -17.13
N ARG A 3 -7.20 -20.58 -15.79
CA ARG A 3 -6.06 -20.26 -14.93
C ARG A 3 -5.62 -21.52 -14.18
N TYR A 4 -4.31 -21.76 -14.14
CA TYR A 4 -3.71 -22.87 -13.41
C TYR A 4 -2.99 -22.34 -12.17
N TYR A 5 -3.08 -23.08 -11.06
CA TYR A 5 -2.45 -22.73 -9.79
C TYR A 5 -1.63 -23.92 -9.29
N ILE A 6 -0.46 -23.64 -8.74
CA ILE A 6 0.43 -24.63 -8.13
C ILE A 6 0.74 -24.18 -6.69
N SER A 7 0.85 -25.15 -5.78
CA SER A 7 1.17 -24.92 -4.37
C SER A 7 2.02 -26.08 -3.88
N SER A 8 3.07 -25.79 -3.11
CA SER A 8 3.84 -26.81 -2.38
C SER A 8 3.13 -27.28 -1.11
N ALA A 9 2.15 -26.52 -0.61
CA ALA A 9 1.33 -26.90 0.52
C ALA A 9 0.21 -27.86 0.11
N GLU A 10 -0.04 -28.88 0.93
CA GLU A 10 -1.14 -29.82 0.77
C GLU A 10 -2.47 -29.11 1.09
N LEU A 11 -3.21 -28.75 0.05
CA LEU A 11 -4.42 -27.92 0.14
C LEU A 11 -5.55 -28.55 -0.68
N SER A 12 -6.78 -28.44 -0.18
CA SER A 12 -7.95 -28.71 -1.00
C SER A 12 -8.08 -27.63 -2.10
N ALA A 13 -8.69 -27.99 -3.23
CA ALA A 13 -8.93 -27.05 -4.33
C ALA A 13 -9.66 -25.77 -3.87
N LYS A 14 -10.61 -25.90 -2.92
CA LYS A 14 -11.33 -24.76 -2.32
C LYS A 14 -10.39 -23.82 -1.56
N LYS A 15 -9.54 -24.36 -0.68
CA LYS A 15 -8.57 -23.57 0.10
C LYS A 15 -7.55 -22.89 -0.81
N LEU A 16 -7.05 -23.58 -1.84
CA LEU A 16 -6.14 -23.00 -2.81
C LEU A 16 -6.79 -21.83 -3.57
N ALA A 17 -8.04 -21.99 -3.99
CA ALA A 17 -8.77 -20.93 -4.67
C ALA A 17 -9.05 -19.72 -3.76
N GLU A 18 -9.35 -19.94 -2.48
CA GLU A 18 -9.50 -18.88 -1.48
C GLU A 18 -8.19 -18.13 -1.25
N ALA A 19 -7.08 -18.85 -1.07
CA ALA A 19 -5.75 -18.25 -0.93
C ALA A 19 -5.34 -17.44 -2.16
N ALA A 20 -5.57 -17.97 -3.36
CA ALA A 20 -5.29 -17.26 -4.61
C ALA A 20 -6.11 -15.96 -4.74
N ARG A 21 -7.38 -15.97 -4.33
CA ARG A 21 -8.21 -14.75 -4.27
C ARG A 21 -7.72 -13.78 -3.20
N GLN A 22 -7.32 -14.27 -2.04
CA GLN A 22 -6.76 -13.45 -0.96
C GLN A 22 -5.45 -12.77 -1.37
N HIS A 23 -4.60 -13.45 -2.14
CA HIS A 23 -3.37 -12.86 -2.66
C HIS A 23 -3.66 -11.58 -3.49
N TRP A 24 -4.73 -11.58 -4.29
CA TRP A 24 -5.15 -10.40 -5.05
C TRP A 24 -5.54 -9.19 -4.17
N PHE A 25 -5.85 -9.40 -2.89
CA PHE A 25 -6.06 -8.27 -1.97
C PHE A 25 -4.79 -7.46 -1.75
N VAL A 26 -3.60 -8.04 -1.88
CA VAL A 26 -2.34 -7.28 -1.80
C VAL A 26 -2.32 -6.23 -2.90
N GLU A 27 -2.60 -6.62 -4.14
CA GLU A 27 -2.63 -5.71 -5.28
C GLU A 27 -3.67 -4.59 -5.08
N ASN A 28 -4.90 -4.96 -4.74
CA ASN A 28 -5.98 -3.98 -4.62
C ASN A 28 -5.85 -3.06 -3.41
N LYS A 29 -5.44 -3.59 -2.25
CA LYS A 29 -5.41 -2.82 -1.00
C LYS A 29 -4.09 -2.11 -0.78
N LEU A 30 -2.97 -2.63 -1.29
CA LEU A 30 -1.64 -2.07 -1.11
C LEU A 30 -1.14 -1.38 -2.37
N HIS A 31 -0.85 -2.15 -3.44
CA HIS A 31 -0.18 -1.63 -4.64
C HIS A 31 -0.95 -0.48 -5.29
N TRP A 32 -2.25 -0.62 -5.48
CA TRP A 32 -3.06 0.46 -6.06
C TRP A 32 -2.96 1.78 -5.28
N SER A 33 -2.88 1.72 -3.94
CA SER A 33 -2.71 2.94 -3.12
C SER A 33 -1.33 3.56 -3.31
N LEU A 34 -0.28 2.75 -3.43
CA LEU A 34 1.08 3.23 -3.67
C LEU A 34 1.21 3.85 -5.08
N ASP A 35 0.68 3.15 -6.08
CA ASP A 35 0.74 3.56 -7.49
C ASP A 35 -0.01 4.86 -7.74
N VAL A 36 -1.26 4.94 -7.28
CA VAL A 36 -2.16 6.05 -7.61
C VAL A 36 -2.03 7.20 -6.61
N ALA A 37 -2.07 6.90 -5.30
CA ALA A 37 -2.08 7.96 -4.29
C ALA A 37 -0.68 8.49 -3.98
N LEU A 38 0.35 7.63 -3.97
CA LEU A 38 1.74 8.01 -3.70
C LEU A 38 2.63 8.08 -4.96
N ARG A 39 2.03 7.88 -6.14
CA ARG A 39 2.64 8.06 -7.47
C ARG A 39 3.89 7.20 -7.66
N GLU A 40 3.87 5.97 -7.14
CA GLU A 40 5.02 5.06 -7.22
C GLU A 40 5.41 4.75 -8.67
N VAL A 41 4.48 4.28 -9.50
CA VAL A 41 4.74 3.96 -10.92
C VAL A 41 5.19 5.17 -11.74
N ALA A 42 4.70 6.36 -11.40
CA ALA A 42 5.09 7.59 -12.11
C ALA A 42 6.49 8.10 -11.69
N CYS A 43 7.08 7.55 -10.63
CA CYS A 43 8.35 7.99 -10.08
C CYS A 43 9.53 7.38 -10.83
N LYS A 44 10.20 8.20 -11.66
CA LYS A 44 11.33 7.78 -12.50
C LYS A 44 12.68 7.77 -11.75
N ILE A 45 12.71 7.30 -10.51
CA ILE A 45 13.94 7.26 -9.71
C ILE A 45 14.68 5.95 -9.96
N HIS A 46 15.93 6.03 -10.44
CA HIS A 46 16.70 4.85 -10.88
C HIS A 46 18.15 4.83 -10.35
N ARG A 47 18.55 5.81 -9.53
CA ARG A 47 19.94 5.95 -9.08
C ARG A 47 20.20 5.06 -7.86
N GLY A 48 21.12 4.10 -7.99
CA GLY A 48 21.55 3.25 -6.88
C GLY A 48 20.36 2.60 -6.16
N GLN A 49 20.34 2.67 -4.82
CA GLN A 49 19.27 2.10 -3.98
C GLN A 49 18.06 3.04 -3.80
N ALA A 50 17.97 4.15 -4.54
CA ALA A 50 16.98 5.17 -4.29
C ALA A 50 15.53 4.70 -4.51
N ALA A 51 15.30 3.78 -5.46
CA ALA A 51 13.98 3.18 -5.70
C ALA A 51 13.50 2.37 -4.47
N GLU A 52 14.35 1.48 -3.96
CA GLU A 52 14.03 0.65 -2.79
C GLU A 52 13.85 1.51 -1.52
N ASN A 53 14.74 2.46 -1.29
CA ASN A 53 14.67 3.36 -0.14
C ASN A 53 13.36 4.15 -0.15
N LEU A 54 12.98 4.71 -1.30
CA LEU A 54 11.74 5.46 -1.43
C LEU A 54 10.50 4.57 -1.30
N ALA A 55 10.53 3.35 -1.84
CA ALA A 55 9.45 2.38 -1.65
C ALA A 55 9.22 2.10 -0.16
N ARG A 56 10.29 1.88 0.62
CA ARG A 56 10.19 1.67 2.08
C ARG A 56 9.56 2.87 2.79
N VAL A 57 10.00 4.09 2.46
CA VAL A 57 9.42 5.32 3.02
C VAL A 57 7.94 5.46 2.66
N ARG A 58 7.54 5.15 1.42
CA ARG A 58 6.13 5.16 0.99
C ARG A 58 5.28 4.18 1.77
N HIS A 59 5.78 2.97 2.01
CA HIS A 59 5.07 1.98 2.82
C HIS A 59 4.86 2.45 4.26
N ILE A 60 5.89 3.02 4.88
CA ILE A 60 5.80 3.61 6.23
C ILE A 60 4.74 4.70 6.25
N ALA A 61 4.82 5.68 5.34
CA ALA A 61 3.86 6.75 5.23
C ALA A 61 2.42 6.24 4.98
N LEU A 62 2.25 5.24 4.11
CA LEU A 62 0.94 4.66 3.83
C LEU A 62 0.33 4.00 5.07
N ASN A 63 1.13 3.34 5.90
CA ASN A 63 0.66 2.72 7.13
C ASN A 63 0.10 3.76 8.10
N TYR A 64 0.83 4.85 8.35
CA TYR A 64 0.35 5.96 9.18
C TYR A 64 -0.94 6.58 8.62
N LEU A 65 -0.97 6.87 7.31
CA LEU A 65 -2.14 7.46 6.66
C LEU A 65 -3.37 6.53 6.67
N LYS A 66 -3.18 5.21 6.64
CA LYS A 66 -4.26 4.22 6.77
C LYS A 66 -4.76 4.10 8.21
N GLY A 67 -3.85 4.16 9.19
CA GLY A 67 -4.19 4.09 10.62
C GLY A 67 -4.97 5.31 11.12
N GLU A 68 -4.79 6.47 10.50
CA GLU A 68 -5.53 7.69 10.83
C GLU A 68 -7.02 7.59 10.42
N THR A 69 -7.93 7.65 11.39
CA THR A 69 -9.38 7.45 11.17
C THR A 69 -10.24 8.69 11.41
N ARG A 70 -9.71 9.75 12.03
CA ARG A 70 -10.44 10.98 12.41
C ARG A 70 -10.81 11.79 11.16
N PHE A 71 -9.88 11.93 10.22
CA PHE A 71 -10.16 12.59 8.94
C PHE A 71 -10.68 11.60 7.88
N LYS A 72 -11.96 11.75 7.54
CA LYS A 72 -12.63 10.96 6.49
C LYS A 72 -12.23 11.47 5.10
N GLY A 73 -11.17 10.89 4.54
CA GLY A 73 -10.71 11.18 3.19
C GLY A 73 -9.79 10.09 2.63
N GLY A 74 -9.63 10.07 1.30
CA GLY A 74 -8.67 9.17 0.66
C GLY A 74 -7.22 9.50 0.99
N ILE A 75 -6.29 8.55 0.76
CA ILE A 75 -4.86 8.65 1.09
C ILE A 75 -4.25 9.97 0.61
N ARG A 76 -4.52 10.37 -0.64
CA ARG A 76 -3.99 11.62 -1.21
C ARG A 76 -4.47 12.89 -0.48
N ARG A 77 -5.71 12.89 0.03
CA ARG A 77 -6.25 14.02 0.82
C ARG A 77 -5.64 14.05 2.22
N LYS A 78 -5.49 12.88 2.85
CA LYS A 78 -4.79 12.77 4.15
C LYS A 78 -3.35 13.24 4.04
N GLN A 79 -2.62 12.81 3.01
CA GLN A 79 -1.27 13.26 2.72
C GLN A 79 -1.21 14.78 2.52
N LYS A 80 -2.13 15.35 1.71
CA LYS A 80 -2.19 16.80 1.51
C LYS A 80 -2.48 17.55 2.81
N LYS A 81 -3.35 17.02 3.68
CA LYS A 81 -3.64 17.62 4.98
C LYS A 81 -2.39 17.61 5.88
N ALA A 82 -1.71 16.48 5.97
CA ALA A 82 -0.45 16.35 6.72
C ALA A 82 0.66 17.29 6.20
N ALA A 83 0.67 17.59 4.91
CA ALA A 83 1.60 18.56 4.34
C ALA A 83 1.25 20.03 4.64
N LEU A 84 0.03 20.33 5.10
CA LEU A 84 -0.46 21.69 5.33
C LEU A 84 -0.72 22.02 6.81
N ASP A 85 -0.79 21.01 7.66
CA ASP A 85 -1.18 21.11 9.07
C ASP A 85 -0.18 20.30 9.90
N GLU A 86 0.77 21.00 10.53
CA GLU A 86 1.85 20.40 11.32
C GLU A 86 1.32 19.67 12.57
N THR A 87 0.24 20.18 13.17
CA THR A 87 -0.40 19.52 14.31
C THR A 87 -1.01 18.19 13.88
N TYR A 88 -1.72 18.18 12.76
CA TYR A 88 -2.25 16.94 12.19
C TYR A 88 -1.13 15.97 11.80
N LEU A 89 -0.03 16.47 11.23
CA LEU A 89 1.16 15.65 10.92
C LEU A 89 1.77 15.03 12.19
N ALA A 90 1.96 15.82 13.25
CA ALA A 90 2.50 15.34 14.51
C ALA A 90 1.61 14.25 15.11
N ASP A 91 0.29 14.46 15.13
CA ASP A 91 -0.65 13.49 15.66
C ASP A 91 -0.61 12.15 14.92
N ILE A 92 -0.53 12.16 13.58
CA ILE A 92 -0.48 10.91 12.81
C ILE A 92 0.86 10.17 12.96
N LEU A 93 1.93 10.87 13.36
CA LEU A 93 3.26 10.31 13.59
C LEU A 93 3.46 9.86 15.04
N ALA A 94 2.65 10.35 15.98
CA ALA A 94 2.74 10.05 17.41
C ALA A 94 2.20 8.65 17.81
N VAL A 95 1.99 7.76 16.83
CA VAL A 95 1.55 6.37 17.04
C VAL A 95 2.65 5.52 17.67
#